data_AF-A0A914SC62-F1
#
_entry.id   AF-A0A914SC62-F1
#
_cell.length_a   1.000
_cell.length_b   1.000
_cell.length_c   1.000
_cell.angle_alpha   90.00
_cell.angle_beta   90.00
_cell.angle_gamma   90.00
#
_symmetry.space_group_name_H-M   'P 1'
#
loop_
_entity.id
_entity.type
_entity.pdbx_description
1 polymer ?
#
loop_
_entity_poly.entity_id
_entity_poly.type
_entity_poly.pdbx_seq_one_letter_code
_entity_poly.pdbx_strand_id
1 'polypeptide(L)'
;MVMGRRDILETVLFDSELIVTVGYLSRHADIPIDDAKELVFDVVGNKDKANVHAVYLLSGEMNDERCEGDQRCNKPAQCRRVQLVREKNLDAIRHKYRTVDTCEIFCLHSKPIKL
;
A
#
# COMPACT_ATOMS: atom_id res chain seq x y z
N MET A 1 7.46 -30.74 -8.39
CA MET A 1 7.74 -29.72 -7.36
C MET A 1 6.68 -28.65 -7.51
N VAL A 2 5.72 -28.60 -6.59
CA VAL A 2 4.69 -27.55 -6.61
C VAL A 2 5.32 -26.39 -5.86
N MET A 3 5.68 -25.32 -6.57
CA MET A 3 6.09 -24.07 -5.92
C MET A 3 4.95 -23.63 -5.01
N GLY A 4 5.25 -23.36 -3.74
CA GLY A 4 4.28 -22.79 -2.82
C GLY A 4 3.87 -21.39 -3.29
N ARG A 5 2.67 -20.95 -2.89
CA ARG A 5 2.19 -19.58 -3.20
C ARG A 5 3.17 -18.49 -2.74
N ARG A 6 3.87 -18.76 -1.64
CA ARG A 6 4.96 -17.94 -1.10
C ARG A 6 6.19 -17.93 -2.00
N ASP A 7 6.58 -19.08 -2.53
CA ASP A 7 7.74 -19.19 -3.44
C ASP A 7 7.52 -18.39 -4.72
N ILE A 8 6.29 -18.38 -5.25
CA ILE A 8 5.93 -17.55 -6.42
C ILE A 8 6.12 -16.06 -6.11
N LEU A 9 5.64 -15.61 -4.94
CA LEU A 9 5.82 -14.22 -4.51
C LEU A 9 7.31 -13.88 -4.35
N GLU A 10 8.06 -14.72 -3.65
CA GLU A 10 9.48 -14.49 -3.37
C GLU A 10 10.29 -14.50 -4.68
N THR A 11 10.03 -15.43 -5.61
CA THR A 11 10.68 -15.44 -6.93
C THR A 11 10.34 -14.21 -7.76
N VAL A 12 9.09 -13.74 -7.76
CA VAL A 12 8.72 -12.53 -8.52
C VAL A 12 9.34 -11.28 -7.89
N LEU A 13 9.35 -11.20 -6.56
CA LEU A 13 9.83 -10.04 -5.81
C LEU A 13 11.36 -9.95 -5.76
N PHE A 14 12.06 -11.07 -5.61
CA PHE A 14 13.52 -11.13 -5.44
C PHE A 14 14.26 -11.56 -6.70
N ASP A 15 13.85 -12.65 -7.37
CA ASP A 15 14.57 -13.14 -8.55
C ASP A 15 14.26 -12.31 -9.79
N SER A 16 12.98 -11.93 -9.98
CA SER A 16 12.53 -11.13 -11.12
C SER A 16 12.54 -9.62 -10.83
N GLU A 17 12.73 -9.24 -9.56
CA GLU A 17 12.75 -7.84 -9.09
C GLU A 17 11.51 -7.02 -9.52
N LEU A 18 10.37 -7.68 -9.69
CA LEU A 18 9.14 -7.04 -10.13
C LEU A 18 8.36 -6.48 -8.95
N ILE A 19 7.56 -5.44 -9.22
CA ILE A 19 6.62 -4.90 -8.26
C ILE A 19 5.44 -5.87 -8.17
N VAL A 20 5.19 -6.41 -6.98
CA VAL A 20 4.08 -7.32 -6.75
C VAL A 20 2.90 -6.56 -6.17
N THR A 21 1.75 -6.67 -6.85
CA THR A 21 0.46 -6.17 -6.35
C THR A 21 -0.45 -7.35 -6.03
N VAL A 22 -1.45 -7.13 -5.17
CA VAL A 22 -2.51 -8.14 -4.91
C VAL A 22 -3.18 -8.56 -6.24
N GLY A 23 -3.40 -7.60 -7.15
CA GLY A 23 -3.96 -7.89 -8.47
C GLY A 23 -3.05 -8.73 -9.37
N TYR A 24 -1.73 -8.57 -9.26
CA TYR A 24 -0.77 -9.40 -9.97
C TYR A 24 -0.84 -10.85 -9.50
N LEU A 25 -0.82 -11.08 -8.19
CA LEU A 25 -0.94 -12.42 -7.61
C LEU A 25 -2.27 -13.08 -8.00
N SER A 26 -3.36 -12.31 -7.94
CA SER A 26 -4.67 -12.85 -8.27
C SER A 26 -4.80 -13.23 -9.75
N ARG A 27 -4.25 -12.42 -10.66
CA ARG A 27 -4.36 -12.70 -12.10
C ARG A 27 -3.34 -13.71 -12.62
N HIS A 28 -2.12 -13.72 -12.09
CA HIS A 28 -1.03 -14.51 -12.65
C HIS A 28 -0.70 -15.77 -11.86
N ALA A 29 -1.05 -15.83 -10.57
CA ALA A 29 -0.83 -16.99 -9.72
C ALA A 29 -2.14 -17.69 -9.31
N ASP A 30 -3.29 -17.24 -9.83
CA ASP A 30 -4.63 -17.77 -9.54
C ASP A 30 -4.94 -17.82 -8.03
N ILE A 31 -4.44 -16.82 -7.30
CA ILE A 31 -4.61 -16.71 -5.85
C ILE A 31 -5.86 -15.84 -5.58
N PRO A 32 -6.80 -16.27 -4.72
CA PRO A 32 -7.90 -15.43 -4.28
C PRO A 32 -7.40 -14.09 -3.72
N ILE A 33 -8.17 -13.02 -3.91
CA ILE A 33 -7.75 -11.68 -3.45
C ILE A 33 -7.48 -11.66 -1.95
N ASP A 34 -8.32 -12.34 -1.16
CA ASP A 34 -8.17 -12.40 0.29
C ASP A 34 -6.88 -13.14 0.69
N ASP A 35 -6.64 -14.32 0.13
CA ASP A 35 -5.39 -15.08 0.32
C ASP A 35 -4.15 -14.27 -0.13
N ALA A 36 -4.26 -13.52 -1.22
CA ALA A 36 -3.16 -12.69 -1.73
C ALA A 36 -2.86 -11.50 -0.80
N LYS A 37 -3.88 -10.93 -0.15
CA LYS A 37 -3.69 -9.89 0.89
C LYS A 37 -2.97 -10.47 2.10
N GLU A 38 -3.38 -11.64 2.59
CA GLU A 38 -2.72 -12.31 3.72
C GLU A 38 -1.26 -12.63 3.40
N LEU A 39 -0.99 -13.21 2.22
CA LEU A 39 0.36 -13.55 1.79
C LEU A 39 1.29 -12.33 1.74
N VAL A 40 0.79 -11.22 1.21
CA VAL A 40 1.52 -9.94 1.15
C VAL A 40 1.78 -9.39 2.54
N PHE A 41 0.82 -9.51 3.46
CA PHE A 41 0.96 -9.08 4.85
C PHE A 41 2.01 -9.93 5.61
N ASP A 42 1.99 -11.24 5.41
CA ASP A 42 2.95 -12.17 6.02
C ASP A 42 4.40 -11.88 5.60
N VAL A 43 4.61 -11.55 4.32
CA VAL A 43 5.95 -11.23 3.80
C VAL A 43 6.46 -9.88 4.31
N VAL A 44 5.58 -8.90 4.48
CA VAL A 44 5.93 -7.64 5.16
C VAL A 44 6.19 -7.85 6.64
N GLY A 45 5.49 -8.79 7.29
CA GLY A 45 5.74 -9.17 8.69
C GLY A 45 7.09 -9.88 8.89
N ASN A 46 7.57 -10.62 7.89
CA ASN A 46 8.82 -11.39 7.94
C ASN A 46 10.07 -10.57 7.55
N LYS A 47 10.05 -9.27 7.86
CA LYS A 47 11.02 -8.25 7.46
C LYS A 47 12.48 -8.55 7.79
N ASP A 48 12.74 -9.43 8.75
CA ASP A 48 14.10 -9.77 9.18
C ASP A 48 14.96 -10.44 8.10
N LYS A 49 14.36 -10.91 6.99
CA LYS A 49 15.08 -11.65 5.94
C LYS A 49 15.24 -10.92 4.61
N ALA A 50 14.56 -9.81 4.36
CA ALA A 50 14.56 -9.22 3.02
C ALA A 50 14.31 -7.71 2.96
N ASN A 51 15.04 -7.02 2.08
CA ASN A 51 14.86 -5.60 1.72
C ASN A 51 13.53 -5.38 0.97
N VAL A 52 12.40 -5.65 1.63
CA VAL A 52 11.06 -5.46 1.06
C VAL A 52 10.50 -4.14 1.54
N HIS A 53 9.98 -3.36 0.60
CA HIS A 53 9.30 -2.12 0.87
C HIS A 53 7.83 -2.23 0.48
N ALA A 54 6.96 -1.85 1.41
CA ALA A 54 5.53 -1.82 1.19
C ALA A 54 5.03 -0.41 0.84
N VAL A 55 4.08 -0.35 -0.08
CA VAL A 55 3.27 0.84 -0.37
C VAL A 55 1.85 0.55 0.05
N TYR A 56 1.30 1.44 0.86
CA TYR A 56 -0.04 1.34 1.41
C TYR A 56 -1.01 2.25 0.66
N LEU A 57 -2.22 1.78 0.42
CA LEU A 57 -3.35 2.58 -0.02
C LEU A 57 -4.06 3.11 1.23
N LEU A 58 -4.05 4.44 1.39
CA LEU A 58 -4.75 5.13 2.45
C LEU A 58 -5.93 5.89 1.84
N SER A 59 -7.13 5.65 2.37
CA SER A 59 -8.35 6.36 2.02
C SER A 59 -9.02 6.89 3.28
N GLY A 60 -9.55 8.11 3.24
CA GLY A 60 -10.32 8.66 4.36
C GLY A 60 -10.59 10.15 4.24
N GLU A 61 -11.12 10.74 5.30
CA GLU A 61 -11.37 12.17 5.40
C GLU A 61 -10.11 12.89 5.91
N MET A 62 -9.64 13.88 5.17
CA MET A 62 -8.50 14.71 5.60
C MET A 62 -8.96 15.75 6.60
N ASN A 63 -8.09 16.09 7.57
CA ASN A 63 -8.27 17.32 8.32
C ASN A 63 -8.15 18.50 7.34
N ASP A 64 -9.15 19.38 7.34
CA ASP A 64 -9.12 20.61 6.53
C ASP A 64 -7.84 21.38 6.88
N GLU A 65 -6.89 21.44 5.94
CA GLU A 65 -5.87 22.48 5.98
C GLU A 65 -6.62 23.78 5.68
N ARG A 66 -7.06 24.45 6.75
CA ARG A 66 -7.71 25.75 6.69
C ARG A 66 -6.92 26.60 5.72
N CYS A 67 -7.57 27.03 4.64
CA CYS A 67 -7.01 28.02 3.74
C CYS A 67 -6.75 29.29 4.56
N GLU A 68 -5.51 29.47 5.00
CA GLU A 68 -5.02 30.78 5.37
C GLU A 68 -4.92 31.60 4.08
N GLY A 69 -5.94 32.40 3.80
CA GLY A 69 -5.93 33.31 2.67
C GLY A 69 -7.16 33.21 1.79
N ASP A 70 -8.15 33.99 2.19
CA ASP A 70 -9.09 34.70 1.34
C ASP A 70 -10.17 33.93 0.54
N GLN A 71 -11.33 34.56 0.52
CA GLN A 71 -12.50 34.37 -0.33
C GLN A 71 -13.39 33.12 -0.16
N ARG A 72 -14.62 33.45 0.25
CA ARG A 72 -15.87 32.69 0.18
C ARG A 72 -15.88 31.66 -0.95
N CYS A 73 -15.67 30.40 -0.60
CA CYS A 73 -16.02 29.30 -1.47
C CYS A 73 -16.91 28.36 -0.65
N ASN A 74 -18.16 28.21 -1.11
CA ASN A 74 -19.11 27.21 -0.63
C ASN A 74 -18.47 25.83 -0.84
N LYS A 75 -17.70 25.33 0.13
CA LYS A 75 -17.04 24.01 0.05
C LYS A 75 -17.89 22.97 0.76
N PRO A 76 -18.02 21.74 0.24
CA PRO A 76 -18.45 20.62 1.06
C PRO A 76 -17.35 20.39 2.12
N ALA A 77 -17.73 20.44 3.40
CA ALA A 77 -16.87 20.43 4.57
C ALA A 77 -16.17 19.09 4.88
N GLN A 78 -15.99 18.22 3.88
CA GLN A 78 -15.37 16.90 4.01
C GLN A 78 -14.63 16.55 2.72
N CYS A 79 -13.30 16.73 2.73
CA CYS A 79 -12.46 16.35 1.60
C CYS A 79 -11.99 14.91 1.80
N ARG A 80 -12.66 13.96 1.13
CA ARG A 80 -12.20 12.57 1.07
C ARG A 80 -11.02 12.46 0.11
N ARG A 81 -9.94 11.82 0.58
CA ARG A 81 -8.71 11.64 -0.18
C ARG A 81 -8.31 10.17 -0.21
N VAL A 82 -7.85 9.73 -1.37
CA VAL A 82 -7.24 8.42 -1.60
C VAL A 82 -5.80 8.66 -2.07
N GLN A 83 -4.83 8.00 -1.46
CA GLN A 83 -3.43 8.15 -1.85
C GLN A 83 -2.58 6.90 -1.55
N LEU A 84 -1.52 6.74 -2.33
CA LEU A 84 -0.49 5.72 -2.11
C LEU A 84 0.63 6.29 -1.25
N VAL A 85 0.96 5.59 -0.18
CA VAL A 85 1.92 6.02 0.84
C VAL A 85 2.99 4.96 1.02
N ARG A 86 4.26 5.36 0.88
CA ARG A 86 5.39 4.49 1.23
C ARG A 86 5.39 4.26 2.73
N GLU A 87 5.73 3.05 3.16
CA GLU A 87 5.75 2.66 4.57
C GLU A 87 6.40 3.68 5.51
N LYS A 88 7.57 4.22 5.14
CA LYS A 88 8.31 5.22 5.93
C LYS A 88 7.50 6.49 6.27
N ASN A 89 6.50 6.84 5.46
CA ASN A 89 5.68 8.04 5.62
C ASN A 89 4.27 7.72 6.11
N LEU A 90 3.95 6.43 6.35
CA LEU A 90 2.59 5.99 6.66
C LEU A 90 2.05 6.69 7.90
N ASP A 91 2.82 6.66 9.00
CA ASP A 91 2.40 7.28 10.25
C ASP A 91 2.25 8.79 10.12
N ALA A 92 3.23 9.48 9.53
CA ALA A 92 3.20 10.92 9.35
C ALA A 92 1.99 11.39 8.51
N ILE A 93 1.64 10.62 7.49
CA ILE A 93 0.51 10.93 6.61
C ILE A 93 -0.82 10.54 7.26
N ARG A 94 -0.87 9.43 8.00
CA ARG A 94 -2.07 8.97 8.71
C ARG A 94 -2.57 9.99 9.72
N HIS A 95 -1.66 10.71 10.41
CA HIS A 95 -2.02 11.77 11.35
C HIS A 95 -2.73 12.97 10.70
N LYS A 96 -2.61 13.14 9.37
CA LYS A 96 -3.33 14.19 8.63
C LYS A 96 -4.79 13.83 8.36
N TYR A 97 -5.17 12.57 8.50
CA TYR A 97 -6.54 12.11 8.33
C TYR A 97 -7.31 12.28 9.63
N ARG A 98 -8.53 12.79 9.51
CA ARG A 98 -9.50 12.82 10.59
C ARG A 98 -10.07 11.42 10.84
N THR A 99 -10.43 10.73 9.76
CA THR A 99 -10.93 9.36 9.76
C THR A 99 -10.26 8.61 8.62
N VAL A 100 -9.86 7.36 8.88
CA VAL A 100 -9.25 6.47 7.87
C VAL A 100 -10.27 5.38 7.57
N ASP A 101 -10.78 5.38 6.34
CA ASP A 101 -11.74 4.38 5.84
C ASP A 101 -11.02 3.11 5.40
N THR A 102 -9.81 3.22 4.83
CA THR A 102 -9.07 2.07 4.30
C THR A 102 -7.57 2.28 4.45
N CYS A 103 -6.87 1.24 4.91
CA CYS A 103 -5.42 1.19 5.03
C CYS A 103 -4.93 -0.22 4.68
N GLU A 104 -4.65 -0.48 3.41
CA GLU A 104 -4.26 -1.79 2.91
C GLU A 104 -2.94 -1.73 2.13
N ILE A 105 -2.21 -2.85 2.02
CA ILE A 105 -1.00 -2.90 1.20
C ILE A 105 -1.41 -2.95 -0.27
N PHE A 106 -0.97 -1.96 -1.04
CA PHE A 106 -1.20 -1.88 -2.48
C PHE A 106 -0.15 -2.70 -3.26
N CYS A 107 1.13 -2.51 -2.93
CA CYS A 107 2.21 -3.23 -3.59
C CYS A 107 3.44 -3.43 -2.70
N LEU A 108 4.23 -4.45 -3.09
CA LEU A 108 5.55 -4.76 -2.57
C LEU A 108 6.60 -4.56 -3.65
N HIS A 109 7.76 -4.06 -3.24
CA HIS A 109 8.92 -3.95 -4.12
C HIS A 109 10.21 -4.18 -3.34
N SER A 110 11.19 -4.84 -3.96
CA SER A 110 12.51 -5.11 -3.38
C SER A 110 13.54 -4.03 -3.72
N LYS A 111 13.47 -3.47 -4.93
CA LYS A 111 14.28 -2.30 -5.34
C LYS A 111 13.59 -0.99 -4.98
N PRO A 112 14.33 0.07 -4.64
CA PRO A 112 13.74 1.38 -4.47
C PRO A 112 13.10 1.85 -5.78
N ILE A 113 11.77 1.98 -5.80
CA ILE A 113 11.06 2.71 -6.86
C ILE A 113 11.59 4.15 -6.76
N LYS A 114 12.27 4.61 -7.82
CA LYS A 114 13.10 5.83 -7.94
C LYS A 114 12.82 6.94 -6.88
N LEU A 115 13.94 7.47 -6.35
CA LEU A 115 13.99 8.65 -5.49
C LEU A 115 13.33 9.87 -6.14
#